data_AF-A0A542CW48-F1
#
_entry.id   AF-A0A542CW48-F1
#
_cell.length_a   1.000
_cell.length_b   1.000
_cell.length_c   1.000
_cell.angle_alpha   90.00
_cell.angle_beta   90.00
_cell.angle_gamma   90.00
#
_symmetry.space_group_name_H-M   'P 1'
#
loop_
_entity.id
_entity.type
_entity.pdbx_description
1 polymer ?
#
loop_
_entity_poly.entity_id
_entity_poly.type
_entity_poly.pdbx_seq_one_letter_code
_entity_poly.pdbx_strand_id
1 'polypeptide(L)' 'MTVREGVRPVLLSKEQMNAIRQIQEAERSKSALGLAPSIHEIARKLIGNALSNMVAG' A
#
# COMPACT_ATOMS: atom_id res chain seq x y z
N MET A 1 0.34 -3.25 -17.97
CA MET A 1 0.77 -2.62 -16.70
C MET A 1 1.55 -1.36 -17.06
N THR A 2 0.95 -0.18 -16.94
CA THR A 2 1.66 1.09 -17.15
C THR A 2 2.60 1.32 -15.98
N VAL A 3 3.91 1.18 -16.21
CA VAL A 3 4.93 1.56 -15.25
C VAL A 3 4.84 3.09 -15.11
N ARG A 4 4.35 3.58 -13.97
CA ARG A 4 4.37 5.01 -13.66
C ARG A 4 5.84 5.44 -13.59
N GLU A 5 6.25 6.38 -14.44
CA GLU A 5 7.62 6.88 -14.45
C GLU A 5 8.03 7.39 -13.06
N GLY A 6 9.25 7.04 -12.63
CA GLY A 6 9.84 7.53 -11.38
C GLY A 6 9.67 6.66 -10.13
N VAL A 7 9.01 5.49 -10.19
CA VAL A 7 8.97 4.57 -9.03
C VAL A 7 10.13 3.59 -9.04
N ARG A 8 10.84 3.46 -7.90
CA ARG A 8 11.85 2.41 -7.70
C ARG A 8 11.24 1.26 -6.90
N PRO A 9 11.44 -0.01 -7.31
CA PRO A 9 10.94 -1.15 -6.55
C PRO A 9 11.69 -1.30 -5.23
N VAL A 10 10.97 -1.70 -4.17
CA VAL A 10 11.53 -2.03 -2.85
C VAL A 10 11.11 -3.44 -2.52
N LEU A 11 12.04 -4.25 -2.02
CA LEU A 11 11.75 -5.61 -1.57
C LEU A 11 11.00 -5.55 -0.24
N LEU A 12 9.92 -6.33 -0.15
CA LEU A 12 9.13 -6.49 1.06
C LEU A 12 9.21 -7.94 1.52
N SER A 13 9.22 -8.14 2.84
CA SER A 13 9.12 -9.48 3.41
C SER A 13 7.75 -10.10 3.11
N LYS A 14 7.67 -11.43 3.23
CA LYS A 14 6.39 -12.16 3.08
C LYS A 14 5.34 -11.66 4.07
N GLU A 15 5.75 -11.36 5.30
CA GLU A 15 4.87 -10.86 6.36
C GLU A 15 4.33 -9.47 6.04
N GLN A 16 5.20 -8.56 5.55
CA GLN A 16 4.78 -7.24 5.10
C GLN A 16 3.79 -7.33 3.94
N MET A 17 4.03 -8.22 2.97
CA MET A 17 3.10 -8.47 1.87
C MET A 17 1.75 -9.02 2.34
N ASN A 18 1.75 -9.92 3.33
CA ASN A 18 0.51 -10.46 3.92
C ASN A 18 -0.28 -9.36 4.63
N ALA A 19 0.37 -8.50 5.40
CA ALA A 19 -0.29 -7.38 6.07
C ALA A 19 -0.94 -6.42 5.03
N ILE A 20 -0.24 -6.12 3.94
CA ILE A 20 -0.81 -5.28 2.86
C ILE A 20 -2.03 -5.94 2.21
N ARG A 21 -2.02 -7.26 2.03
CA ARG A 21 -3.18 -8.01 1.48
C ARG A 21 -4.38 -7.97 2.43
N GLN A 22 -4.17 -8.14 3.73
CA GLN A 22 -5.23 -8.04 4.71
C GLN A 22 -5.88 -6.65 4.70
N ILE A 23 -5.08 -5.58 4.54
CA ILE A 23 -5.62 -4.22 4.36
C ILE A 23 -6.46 -4.14 3.08
N GLN A 24 -5.96 -4.68 1.96
CA GLN A 24 -6.72 -4.68 0.70
C GLN A 24 -8.08 -5.39 0.82
N GLU A 25 -8.11 -6.54 1.51
CA GLU A 25 -9.34 -7.30 1.76
C GLU A 25 -10.30 -6.54 2.67
N ALA A 26 -9.79 -5.91 3.73
CA ALA A 26 -10.60 -5.09 4.62
C ALA A 26 -11.23 -3.90 3.87
N GLU A 27 -10.49 -3.26 2.97
CA GLU A 27 -11.02 -2.15 2.15
C GLU A 27 -12.04 -2.65 1.11
N ARG A 28 -11.82 -3.83 0.52
CA ARG A 28 -12.78 -4.45 -0.40
C ARG A 28 -14.14 -4.66 0.26
N SER A 29 -14.15 -5.15 1.49
CA SER A 29 -15.37 -5.42 2.26
C SER A 29 -16.12 -4.14 2.65
N LYS A 30 -15.43 -2.99 2.72
CA LYS A 30 -16.05 -1.68 3.02
C LYS A 30 -16.65 -1.01 1.78
N SER A 31 -16.25 -1.41 0.58
CA SER A 31 -16.76 -0.85 -0.66
C SER A 31 -18.07 -1.53 -1.06
N ALA A 32 -19.15 -0.76 -1.21
CA ALA A 32 -20.42 -1.24 -1.77
C ALA A 32 -20.29 -1.88 -3.16
N LEU A 33 -19.25 -1.50 -3.92
CA LEU A 33 -18.92 -2.04 -5.24
C LEU A 33 -17.81 -3.11 -5.23
N GLY A 34 -17.33 -3.54 -4.05
CA GLY A 34 -16.22 -4.50 -3.93
C GLY A 34 -14.86 -4.00 -4.47
N LEU A 35 -14.66 -2.68 -4.51
CA LEU A 35 -13.42 -2.06 -4.94
C LEU A 35 -12.43 -1.97 -3.78
N ALA A 36 -11.15 -2.17 -4.07
CA ALA A 36 -10.07 -1.98 -3.11
C ALA A 36 -8.89 -1.29 -3.80
N PRO A 37 -8.12 -0.47 -3.07
CA PRO A 37 -6.89 0.09 -3.60
C PRO A 37 -5.91 -1.03 -3.99
N SER A 38 -5.04 -0.77 -4.95
CA SER A 38 -4.00 -1.73 -5.34
C SER A 38 -2.94 -1.87 -4.24
N ILE A 39 -2.23 -3.01 -4.22
CA ILE A 39 -1.12 -3.27 -3.31
C ILE A 39 -0.09 -2.12 -3.32
N HIS A 40 0.24 -1.59 -4.50
CA HIS A 40 1.21 -0.49 -4.64
C HIS A 40 0.71 0.82 -4.01
N GLU A 41 -0.59 1.12 -4.11
CA GLU A 41 -1.17 2.32 -3.51
C GLU A 41 -1.21 2.22 -2.00
N ILE A 42 -1.55 1.04 -1.46
CA ILE A 42 -1.52 0.77 -0.02
C ILE A 42 -0.08 0.91 0.50
N ALA A 43 0.88 0.21 -0.11
CA ALA A 43 2.29 0.24 0.30
C ALA A 43 2.86 1.68 0.28
N ARG A 44 2.59 2.44 -0.79
CA ARG A 44 3.05 3.83 -0.89
C ARG A 44 2.45 4.73 0.19
N LYS A 45 1.15 4.60 0.48
CA LYS A 45 0.50 5.38 1.54
C LYS A 45 1.08 5.05 2.91
N LEU A 46 1.29 3.76 3.21
CA LEU A 46 1.89 3.33 4.47
C LEU A 46 3.29 3.91 4.66
N ILE A 47 4.15 3.78 3.64
CA ILE A 47 5.51 4.34 3.67
C ILE A 47 5.46 5.88 3.79
N GLY A 48 4.60 6.54 3.01
CA GLY A 48 4.45 7.99 3.07
C GLY A 48 4.05 8.48 4.47
N ASN A 49 3.06 7.82 5.10
CA ASN A 49 2.63 8.16 6.46
C ASN A 49 3.73 7.92 7.50
N ALA A 50 4.44 6.79 7.39
CA ALA A 50 5.54 6.48 8.30
C ALA A 50 6.67 7.51 8.18
N LEU A 51 7.09 7.84 6.95
CA LEU A 51 8.13 8.83 6.70
C LEU A 51 7.70 10.24 7.15
N SER A 52 6.46 10.65 6.90
CA SER A 52 5.95 11.94 7.40
C SER A 52 6.03 12.03 8.92
N ASN A 53 5.69 10.94 9.63
CA ASN A 53 5.79 10.90 11.10
C ASN A 53 7.23 10.89 11.61
N MET A 54 8.18 10.36 10.83
CA MET A 54 9.59 10.26 11.22
C MET A 54 10.41 11.51 10.85
N VAL A 55 10.02 12.24 9.80
CA VAL A 55 10.74 13.42 9.30
C VAL A 55 10.17 14.72 9.87
N ALA A 56 8.91 14.73 10.30
CA ALA A 56 8.29 15.90 10.93
C ALA A 56 8.54 16.00 12.45
N GLY A 57 9.35 15.11 13.03
CA GLY A 57 9.85 15.19 14.40
C GLY A 57 11.32 15.60 14.43
#